data_AF-A0A6G6BVD4-F1
#
_entry.id   AF-A0A6G6BVD4-F1
#
_cell.length_a   1.000
_cell.length_b   1.000
_cell.length_c   1.000
_cell.angle_alpha   90.00
_cell.angle_beta   90.00
_cell.angle_gamma   90.00
#
_symmetry.space_group_name_H-M   'P 1'
#
loop_
_entity.id
_entity.type
_entity.pdbx_description
1 polymer ?
#
loop_
_entity_poly.entity_id
_entity_poly.type
_entity_poly.pdbx_seq_one_letter_code
_entity_poly.pdbx_strand_id
1 'polypeptide(L)' 'MKINKLNKRLDILVQFNKRPHIIIECKPPKIPITQKTFDQISIYNKIMKAPFLMISNGIKNFIFQVDKYKKKFSFLKHIP' A
#
# COMPACT_ATOMS: atom_id res chain seq x y z
N MET A 1 -12.85 1.42 -7.98
CA MET A 1 -13.42 1.21 -6.63
C MET A 1 -13.80 2.58 -6.06
N LYS A 2 -15.07 2.83 -5.70
CA LYS A 2 -15.47 4.12 -5.11
C LYS A 2 -15.26 4.08 -3.60
N ILE A 3 -14.32 4.87 -3.09
CA ILE A 3 -14.21 5.19 -1.66
C ILE A 3 -14.55 6.66 -1.52
N ASN A 4 -15.61 6.99 -0.78
CA ASN A 4 -15.99 8.36 -0.41
C ASN A 4 -16.02 9.38 -1.56
N LYS A 5 -16.72 9.08 -2.67
CA LYS A 5 -16.95 9.99 -3.81
C LYS A 5 -15.70 10.48 -4.58
N LEU A 6 -14.49 10.05 -4.20
CA LEU A 6 -13.26 10.33 -4.94
C LEU A 6 -12.86 9.08 -5.75
N ASN A 7 -12.74 9.22 -7.08
CA ASN A 7 -12.17 8.20 -7.96
C ASN A 7 -10.66 8.11 -7.72
N LYS A 8 -10.27 7.54 -6.58
CA LYS A 8 -8.86 7.32 -6.28
C LYS A 8 -8.39 6.03 -6.95
N ARG A 9 -7.37 6.17 -7.81
CA ARG A 9 -6.72 5.06 -8.50
C ARG A 9 -5.65 4.48 -7.57
N LEU A 10 -5.58 3.16 -7.56
CA LEU A 10 -4.43 2.41 -7.06
C LEU A 10 -3.46 2.28 -8.23
N ASP A 11 -2.17 2.53 -8.00
CA ASP A 11 -1.17 2.43 -9.06
C ASP A 11 -0.97 0.96 -9.45
N ILE A 12 -0.75 0.06 -8.47
CA ILE A 12 -0.56 -1.37 -8.73
C ILE A 12 -1.26 -2.21 -7.65
N LEU A 13 -1.94 -3.26 -8.10
CA LEU A 13 -2.50 -4.31 -7.27
C LEU A 13 -1.93 -5.66 -7.70
N VAL A 14 -1.19 -6.31 -6.81
CA VAL A 14 -0.74 -7.70 -7.00
C VAL A 14 -1.77 -8.62 -6.36
N GLN A 15 -2.21 -9.62 -7.13
CA GLN A 15 -3.15 -10.63 -6.66
C GLN A 15 -2.48 -12.00 -6.60
N PHE A 16 -2.81 -12.77 -5.58
CA PHE A 16 -2.48 -14.18 -5.46
C PHE A 16 -3.79 -14.96 -5.34
N ASN A 17 -4.01 -15.96 -6.20
CA ASN A 17 -5.26 -16.72 -6.24
C ASN A 17 -6.52 -15.83 -6.31
N LYS A 18 -6.50 -14.82 -7.19
CA LYS A 18 -7.58 -13.83 -7.37
C LYS A 18 -7.90 -12.98 -6.13
N ARG A 19 -7.05 -13.00 -5.09
CA ARG A 19 -7.18 -12.19 -3.88
C ARG A 19 -6.10 -11.11 -3.81
N PRO A 20 -6.42 -9.88 -3.35
CA PRO A 20 -5.40 -8.86 -3.09
C PRO A 20 -4.28 -9.39 -2.19
N HIS A 21 -3.04 -9.29 -2.66
CA HIS A 21 -1.87 -9.75 -1.93
C HIS A 21 -0.93 -8.61 -1.57
N ILE A 22 -0.65 -7.74 -2.55
CA ILE A 22 0.18 -6.54 -2.34
C ILE A 22 -0.53 -5.35 -2.97
N ILE A 23 -0.58 -4.25 -2.24
CA ILE A 23 -0.98 -2.95 -2.78
C ILE A 23 0.26 -2.08 -2.88
N ILE A 24 0.49 -1.46 -4.03
CA ILE A 24 1.64 -0.59 -4.24
C ILE A 24 1.18 0.79 -4.69
N GLU A 25 1.69 1.81 -4.00
CA GLU A 25 1.52 3.22 -4.35
C GLU A 25 2.87 3.78 -4.82
N CYS A 26 2.88 4.41 -5.99
CA CYS A 26 4.05 5.01 -6.58
C CYS A 26 4.00 6.55 -6.45
N LYS A 27 5.19 7.14 -6.39
CA LYS A 27 5.41 8.58 -6.48
C LYS A 27 6.53 8.88 -7.45
N PRO A 28 6.56 10.08 -8.06
CA PRO A 28 7.72 10.49 -8.86
C PRO A 28 9.01 10.49 -8.03
N PRO A 29 10.20 10.22 -8.62
CA PRO A 29 11.46 10.11 -7.88
C PRO A 29 11.84 11.30 -7.02
N LYS A 30 11.47 12.51 -7.45
CA LYS A 30 11.75 13.75 -6.73
C LYS A 30 10.84 13.97 -5.51
N ILE A 31 9.76 13.20 -5.38
CA ILE A 31 8.80 13.35 -4.28
C ILE A 31 9.19 12.42 -3.13
N PRO A 32 9.46 12.96 -1.92
CA PRO A 32 9.76 12.13 -0.77
C PRO A 32 8.53 11.32 -0.33
N ILE A 33 8.77 10.09 0.11
CA ILE A 33 7.75 9.27 0.74
C ILE A 33 7.54 9.80 2.16
N THR A 34 6.30 10.14 2.48
CA THR A 34 5.91 10.75 3.75
C THR A 34 4.83 9.91 4.44
N GLN A 35 4.57 10.21 5.72
CA GLN A 35 3.45 9.64 6.45
C GLN A 35 2.11 9.83 5.70
N LYS A 36 1.91 10.96 5.02
CA LYS A 36 0.70 11.21 4.22
C LYS A 36 0.54 10.23 3.05
N THR A 37 1.65 9.74 2.48
CA THR A 37 1.60 8.68 1.45
C THR A 37 1.18 7.35 2.07
N PHE A 38 1.68 7.06 3.27
CA PHE A 38 1.28 5.89 4.03
C PHE A 38 -0.21 5.94 4.43
N ASP A 39 -0.68 7.07 4.92
CA ASP A 39 -2.08 7.23 5.33
C ASP A 39 -3.03 6.96 4.15
N GLN A 40 -2.65 7.43 2.95
CA GLN A 40 -3.41 7.18 1.72
C GLN A 40 -3.50 5.69 1.38
N ILE A 41 -2.37 4.97 1.33
CA ILE A 41 -2.38 3.54 0.99
C ILE A 41 -3.08 2.70 2.07
N SER A 42 -2.97 3.09 3.34
CA SER A 42 -3.63 2.42 4.46
C SER A 42 -5.16 2.49 4.37
N ILE A 43 -5.72 3.59 3.85
CA ILE A 43 -7.18 3.76 3.66
C ILE A 43 -7.70 2.76 2.62
N TYR A 44 -6.99 2.58 1.50
CA TYR A 44 -7.39 1.58 0.50
C TYR A 44 -7.35 0.17 1.10
N ASN A 45 -6.35 -0.11 1.93
CA ASN A 45 -6.20 -1.43 2.50
C ASN A 45 -7.29 -1.81 3.50
N LYS A 46 -8.01 -0.84 4.09
CA LYS A 46 -9.19 -1.13 4.92
C LYS A 46 -10.27 -1.91 4.15
N ILE A 47 -10.35 -1.69 2.84
CA ILE A 47 -11.34 -2.34 1.96
C ILE A 47 -10.73 -3.57 1.28
N MET A 48 -9.52 -3.42 0.72
CA MET A 48 -8.86 -4.48 -0.06
C MET A 48 -8.31 -5.63 0.79
N LYS A 49 -7.96 -5.36 2.06
CA LYS A 49 -7.45 -6.33 3.03
C LYS A 49 -6.24 -7.14 2.53
N ALA A 50 -5.35 -6.49 1.77
CA ALA A 50 -4.09 -7.07 1.36
C ALA A 50 -3.15 -7.21 2.58
N PRO A 51 -2.42 -8.34 2.71
CA PRO A 51 -1.47 -8.57 3.79
C PRO A 51 -0.21 -7.70 3.68
N PHE A 52 0.12 -7.18 2.49
CA PHE A 52 1.31 -6.36 2.28
C PHE A 52 0.99 -5.05 1.57
N LEU A 53 1.68 -3.98 1.99
CA LEU A 53 1.66 -2.67 1.37
C LEU A 53 3.06 -2.28 0.96
N MET A 54 3.19 -1.59 -0.16
CA MET A 54 4.45 -1.00 -0.59
C MET A 54 4.24 0.42 -1.07
N ILE A 55 5.18 1.30 -0.72
CA ILE A 55 5.26 2.64 -1.25
C ILE A 55 6.62 2.82 -1.90
N SER A 56 6.64 3.31 -3.13
CA SER A 56 7.87 3.52 -3.88
C SER A 56 7.91 4.91 -4.50
N ASN A 57 9.10 5.50 -4.58
CA ASN A 57 9.37 6.59 -5.48
C ASN A 57 10.46 6.22 -6.51
N GLY A 58 10.69 4.93 -6.73
CA GLY A 58 11.75 4.41 -7.59
C GLY A 58 13.17 4.49 -7.00
N ILE A 59 13.40 5.28 -5.96
CA ILE A 59 14.70 5.39 -5.25
C ILE A 59 14.61 4.74 -3.87
N LYS A 60 13.54 5.05 -3.12
CA LYS A 60 13.25 4.48 -1.81
C LYS A 60 11.97 3.66 -1.90
N ASN A 61 12.00 2.52 -1.20
CA ASN A 61 10.91 1.58 -1.11
C ASN A 61 10.62 1.33 0.36
N PHE A 62 9.36 1.47 0.76
CA PHE A 62 8.90 1.13 2.10
C PHE A 62 7.87 0.01 1.99
N ILE A 63 8.12 -1.10 2.67
CA ILE A 63 7.30 -2.30 2.61
C ILE A 63 6.76 -2.58 4.00
N PHE A 64 5.47 -2.88 4.07
CA PHE A 64 4.77 -3.10 5.32
C PHE A 64 3.97 -4.40 5.27
N GLN A 65 4.12 -5.22 6.30
CA GLN A 65 3.17 -6.30 6.58
C GLN A 65 2.05 -5.75 7.46
N VAL A 66 0.82 -6.12 7.14
CA VAL A 66 -0.37 -5.72 7.88
C VAL A 66 -0.81 -6.85 8.80
N ASP A 67 -0.76 -6.60 10.10
CA ASP A 67 -1.34 -7.50 11.09
C ASP A 67 -2.87 -7.40 11.03
N LYS A 68 -3.47 -8.47 10.51
CA LYS A 68 -4.92 -8.60 10.29
C LYS A 68 -5.74 -8.49 11.58
N TYR A 69 -5.14 -8.80 12.73
CA TYR A 69 -5.82 -8.85 14.02
C TYR A 69 -5.54 -7.61 14.87
N LYS A 70 -4.31 -7.10 14.83
CA LYS A 70 -3.87 -5.99 15.70
C LYS A 70 -3.91 -4.61 15.04
N LYS A 71 -4.28 -4.50 13.75
CA LYS A 71 -4.19 -3.26 12.95
C LYS A 71 -2.80 -2.61 13.02
N LYS A 72 -1.76 -3.43 13.19
CA LYS A 72 -0.37 -2.99 13.25
C LYS A 72 0.28 -3.15 11.89
N PHE A 73 1.27 -2.31 11.64
CA PHE A 73 2.11 -2.38 10.45
C PHE A 73 3.54 -2.67 10.89
N SER A 74 4.13 -3.71 10.34
CA SER A 74 5.54 -4.07 10.58
C SER A 74 6.35 -3.75 9.32
N PHE A 75 7.45 -3.05 9.47
CA PHE A 75 8.33 -2.75 8.36
C PHE A 75 9.08 -4.00 7.89
N LEU A 76 9.13 -4.23 6.58
CA LEU A 76 9.88 -5.30 5.96
C LEU A 76 11.04 -4.74 5.15
N LYS A 77 12.17 -5.45 5.15
CA LYS A 77 13.33 -5.10 4.31
C LYS A 77 13.13 -5.45 2.84
N HIS A 78 12.38 -6.53 2.56
CA HIS A 78 12.14 -7.06 1.23
C HIS A 78 10.69 -7.48 1.06
N ILE A 79 10.25 -7.58 -0.20
CA ILE A 79 8.95 -8.17 -0.54
C ILE A 79 9.05 -9.67 -0.23
N PRO A 80 8.04 -10.26 0.44
CA PRO A 80 7.99 -11.69 0.72
C PRO A 80 7.86 -12.57 -0.53
#